data_AF-A0A5N6QWR0-F1
#
_entry.id   AF-A0A5N6QWR0-F1
#
_cell.length_a   1.000
_cell.length_b   1.000
_cell.length_c   1.000
_cell.angle_alpha   90.00
_cell.angle_beta   90.00
_cell.angle_gamma   90.00
#
_symmetry.space_group_name_H-M   'P 1'
#
loop_
_entity.id
_entity.type
_entity.pdbx_description
1 polymer ?
#
loop_
_entity_poly.entity_id
_entity_poly.type
_entity_poly.pdbx_seq_one_letter_code
_entity_poly.pdbx_strand_id
1 'polypeptide(L)'
;MRCHSLRHYGKVKDPTVENLLPDFNFDYPIGRRLASTGRTWSVVLMVVDSADFDGSFPRKVAKLVHATIEENHKAWKEGKPANLPRMVLVVTKIDLLPSTVEPVSLEPWVKRRARAGGAGKNNIMSFHFVSAMKDWGLKNLVDDVVGLAGPRGCVWAVGA
;
A
#
# COMPACT_ATOMS: atom_id res chain seq x y z
N MET A 1 7.08 -5.84 -32.82
CA MET A 1 6.55 -4.91 -33.84
C MET A 1 5.68 -3.82 -33.20
N ARG A 2 6.26 -2.88 -32.42
CA ARG A 2 5.51 -1.86 -31.65
C ARG A 2 5.44 -0.47 -32.28
N CYS A 3 6.23 -0.20 -33.34
CA CYS A 3 6.31 1.15 -33.93
C CYS A 3 5.56 1.34 -35.27
N HIS A 4 4.98 0.30 -35.86
CA HIS A 4 4.36 0.43 -37.19
C HIS A 4 2.93 1.01 -37.12
N SER A 5 2.16 0.70 -36.09
CA SER A 5 0.73 1.04 -36.00
C SER A 5 0.43 2.46 -35.52
N LEU A 6 1.35 3.11 -34.79
CA LEU A 6 1.18 4.49 -34.32
C LEU A 6 1.30 5.55 -35.42
N ARG A 7 1.99 5.23 -36.53
CA ARG A 7 2.26 6.20 -37.61
C ARG A 7 1.15 6.32 -38.66
N HIS A 8 0.25 5.35 -38.78
CA HIS A 8 -0.67 5.30 -39.94
C HIS A 8 -2.16 5.38 -39.63
N TYR A 9 -2.61 5.08 -38.40
CA TYR A 9 -4.06 4.93 -38.15
C TYR A 9 -4.67 5.84 -37.08
N GLY A 10 -3.88 6.69 -36.40
CA GLY A 10 -4.40 7.78 -35.56
C GLY A 10 -5.48 7.41 -34.53
N LYS A 11 -5.61 6.12 -34.18
CA LYS A 11 -6.64 5.59 -33.30
C LYS A 11 -6.00 4.62 -32.31
N VAL A 12 -6.04 5.02 -31.06
CA VAL A 12 -5.81 4.14 -29.91
C VAL A 12 -6.90 3.05 -29.99
N LYS A 13 -6.49 1.80 -30.24
CA LYS A 13 -7.39 0.66 -30.09
C LYS A 13 -7.67 0.51 -28.60
N ASP A 14 -8.86 0.96 -28.22
CA ASP A 14 -9.59 0.73 -26.98
C ASP A 14 -8.75 0.69 -25.67
N PRO A 15 -8.72 1.78 -24.88
CA PRO A 15 -7.98 1.86 -23.62
C PRO A 15 -8.51 0.92 -22.51
N THR A 16 -9.63 0.23 -22.75
CA THR A 16 -10.25 -0.77 -21.85
C THR A 16 -9.57 -2.13 -21.88
N VAL A 17 -8.74 -2.44 -22.88
CA VAL A 17 -8.15 -3.78 -23.04
C VAL A 17 -6.76 -3.92 -22.39
N GLU A 18 -6.08 -2.81 -22.05
CA GLU A 18 -4.80 -2.84 -21.33
C GLU A 18 -4.95 -3.02 -19.80
N ASN A 19 -6.17 -2.96 -19.26
CA ASN A 19 -6.42 -3.11 -17.82
C ASN A 19 -6.78 -4.55 -17.38
N LEU A 20 -6.49 -5.56 -18.21
CA LEU A 20 -6.56 -6.96 -17.82
C LEU A 20 -5.30 -7.40 -17.05
N LEU A 21 -4.85 -6.59 -16.09
CA LEU A 21 -4.26 -7.18 -14.89
C LEU A 21 -5.43 -7.88 -14.20
N PRO A 22 -5.36 -9.19 -13.91
CA PRO A 22 -6.44 -9.87 -13.22
C PRO A 22 -6.79 -9.01 -12.00
N ASP A 23 -8.05 -8.59 -11.88
CA ASP A 23 -8.55 -7.93 -10.68
C ASP A 23 -8.26 -8.91 -9.53
N PHE A 24 -7.11 -8.72 -8.88
CA PHE A 24 -6.70 -9.51 -7.76
C PHE A 24 -7.75 -9.20 -6.71
N ASN A 25 -8.72 -10.11 -6.58
CA ASN A 25 -9.88 -9.90 -5.74
C ASN A 25 -9.40 -9.96 -4.29
N PHE A 26 -8.97 -8.81 -3.76
CA PHE A 26 -8.57 -8.64 -2.37
C PHE A 26 -9.78 -8.79 -1.44
N ASP A 27 -11.00 -8.63 -1.92
CA ASP A 27 -12.21 -8.79 -1.10
C ASP A 27 -12.31 -10.22 -0.56
N TYR A 28 -11.89 -11.22 -1.33
CA TYR A 28 -12.00 -12.62 -0.93
C TYR A 28 -10.97 -13.07 0.15
N PRO A 29 -9.66 -12.87 0.01
CA PRO A 29 -8.67 -13.28 1.01
C PRO A 29 -8.46 -12.26 2.13
N ILE A 30 -8.49 -10.95 1.83
CA ILE A 30 -8.31 -9.90 2.84
C ILE A 30 -9.64 -9.66 3.56
N GLY A 31 -10.75 -9.48 2.85
CA GLY A 31 -12.06 -9.23 3.48
C GLY A 31 -12.47 -10.33 4.48
N ARG A 32 -12.27 -11.61 4.14
CA ARG A 32 -12.63 -12.75 5.02
C ARG A 32 -11.76 -12.86 6.28
N ARG A 33 -10.50 -12.43 6.25
CA ARG A 33 -9.61 -12.40 7.44
C ARG A 33 -9.69 -11.09 8.22
N LEU A 34 -9.92 -9.96 7.55
CA LEU A 34 -10.25 -8.70 8.21
C LEU A 34 -11.58 -8.79 8.97
N ALA A 35 -12.54 -9.57 8.46
CA ALA A 35 -13.78 -9.90 9.15
C ALA A 35 -13.63 -10.96 10.26
N SER A 36 -12.46 -11.59 10.41
CA SER A 36 -12.26 -12.60 11.46
C SER A 36 -12.12 -11.93 12.83
N THR A 37 -12.94 -12.36 13.78
CA THR A 37 -13.08 -11.87 15.15
C THR A 37 -11.94 -12.28 16.10
N GLY A 38 -10.83 -12.81 15.57
CA GLY A 38 -9.65 -13.17 16.36
C GLY A 38 -8.83 -11.96 16.81
N ARG A 39 -8.13 -12.07 17.95
CA ARG A 39 -7.24 -11.04 18.54
C ARG A 39 -5.92 -10.82 17.75
N THR A 40 -5.89 -11.20 16.48
CA THR A 40 -4.71 -11.14 15.62
C THR A 40 -4.80 -9.90 14.74
N TRP A 41 -3.87 -8.97 14.93
CA TRP A 41 -3.79 -7.75 14.13
C TRP A 41 -3.35 -8.10 12.70
N SER A 42 -4.07 -7.57 11.72
CA SER A 42 -3.68 -7.67 10.31
C SER A 42 -2.88 -6.43 9.92
N VAL A 43 -1.70 -6.62 9.33
CA VAL A 43 -0.85 -5.54 8.84
C VAL A 43 -0.83 -5.59 7.31
N VAL A 44 -1.10 -4.46 6.67
CA VAL A 44 -1.03 -4.29 5.21
C VAL A 44 0.15 -3.39 4.89
N LEU A 45 1.21 -3.95 4.33
CA LEU A 45 2.35 -3.22 3.80
C LEU A 45 2.03 -2.79 2.37
N MET A 46 1.93 -1.49 2.15
CA MET A 46 1.86 -0.91 0.81
C MET A 46 3.28 -0.56 0.40
N VAL A 47 3.82 -1.25 -0.60
CA VAL A 47 5.18 -1.05 -1.11
C VAL A 47 5.10 -0.18 -2.36
N VAL A 48 5.84 0.92 -2.36
CA VAL A 48 5.86 1.90 -3.45
C VAL A 48 7.29 2.27 -3.82
N ASP A 49 7.51 2.50 -5.11
CA ASP A 49 8.80 2.93 -5.65
C ASP A 49 8.98 4.44 -5.39
N SER A 50 10.14 4.86 -4.88
CA SER A 50 10.44 6.28 -4.70
C SER A 50 10.54 7.06 -6.00
N ALA A 51 10.98 6.43 -7.09
CA ALA A 51 11.13 7.10 -8.39
C ALA A 51 9.81 7.21 -9.17
N ASP A 52 8.88 6.28 -8.92
CA ASP A 52 7.54 6.27 -9.51
C ASP A 52 6.47 5.97 -8.45
N PHE A 53 6.29 6.91 -7.52
CA PHE A 53 5.33 6.74 -6.43
C PHE A 53 3.90 6.57 -6.96
N ASP A 54 3.51 7.38 -7.94
CA ASP A 54 2.11 7.44 -8.38
C ASP A 54 1.69 6.27 -9.24
N GLY A 55 2.61 5.73 -10.04
CA GLY A 55 2.41 4.50 -10.80
C GLY A 55 2.43 3.26 -9.92
N SER A 56 3.24 3.26 -8.85
CA SER A 56 3.36 2.10 -7.95
C SER A 56 2.38 2.08 -6.77
N PHE A 57 1.72 3.20 -6.45
CA PHE A 57 0.82 3.27 -5.30
C PHE A 57 -0.47 2.45 -5.52
N PRO A 58 -0.77 1.45 -4.66
CA PRO A 58 -1.91 0.55 -4.86
C PRO A 58 -3.25 1.19 -4.45
N ARG A 59 -3.75 2.13 -5.27
CA ARG A 59 -4.95 2.95 -4.99
C ARG A 59 -6.20 2.14 -4.65
N LYS A 60 -6.45 1.04 -5.37
CA LYS A 60 -7.61 0.16 -5.13
C LYS A 60 -7.56 -0.42 -3.71
N VAL A 61 -6.39 -0.94 -3.30
CA VAL A 61 -6.19 -1.53 -1.97
C VAL A 61 -6.21 -0.47 -0.87
N ALA A 62 -5.60 0.69 -1.09
CA ALA A 62 -5.62 1.79 -0.13
C ALA A 62 -7.06 2.22 0.19
N LYS A 63 -7.91 2.37 -0.82
CA LYS A 63 -9.33 2.70 -0.66
C LYS A 63 -10.12 1.59 0.03
N LEU A 64 -9.88 0.33 -0.34
CA LEU A 64 -10.54 -0.82 0.28
C LEU A 64 -10.21 -0.91 1.78
N VAL A 65 -8.93 -0.88 2.14
CA VAL A 65 -8.47 -0.93 3.53
C VAL A 65 -8.99 0.28 4.30
N HIS A 66 -9.01 1.47 3.70
CA HIS A 66 -9.61 2.66 4.32
C HIS A 66 -11.09 2.46 4.63
N ALA A 67 -11.89 1.98 3.67
CA ALA A 67 -13.31 1.69 3.87
C ALA A 67 -13.53 0.64 4.98
N THR A 68 -12.76 -0.45 4.97
CA THR A 68 -12.84 -1.48 6.01
C THR A 68 -12.49 -0.94 7.39
N ILE A 69 -11.50 -0.04 7.51
CA ILE A 69 -11.16 0.61 8.79
C ILE A 69 -12.35 1.45 9.27
N GLU A 70 -12.95 2.27 8.42
CA GLU A 70 -14.10 3.11 8.79
C GLU A 70 -15.32 2.28 9.22
N GLU A 71 -15.63 1.20 8.51
CA GLU A 71 -16.71 0.27 8.85
C GLU A 71 -16.46 -0.42 10.19
N ASN A 72 -15.26 -0.97 10.38
CA ASN A 72 -14.88 -1.66 11.62
C ASN A 72 -14.79 -0.69 12.80
N HIS A 73 -14.42 0.57 12.56
CA HIS A 73 -14.38 1.60 13.61
C HIS A 73 -15.79 1.99 14.08
N LYS A 74 -16.80 1.96 13.21
CA LYS A 74 -18.22 2.11 13.60
C LYS A 74 -18.69 0.91 14.42
N ALA A 75 -18.42 -0.31 13.94
CA ALA A 75 -18.78 -1.54 14.64
C ALA A 75 -18.13 -1.62 16.04
N TRP A 76 -16.87 -1.18 16.18
CA TRP A 76 -16.18 -1.12 17.45
C TRP A 76 -16.82 -0.15 18.44
N LYS A 77 -17.27 1.04 17.98
CA LYS A 77 -18.01 2.00 18.81
C LYS A 77 -19.36 1.45 19.28
N GLU A 78 -19.96 0.54 18.52
CA GLU A 78 -21.18 -0.19 18.87
C GLU A 78 -20.92 -1.41 19.77
N GLY A 79 -19.68 -1.61 20.24
CA GLY A 79 -19.31 -2.70 21.16
C GLY A 79 -19.12 -4.06 20.48
N LYS A 80 -19.12 -4.12 19.14
CA LYS A 80 -18.85 -5.36 18.41
C LYS A 80 -17.34 -5.60 18.31
N PRO A 81 -16.86 -6.87 18.39
CA PRO A 81 -15.47 -7.18 18.15
C PRO A 81 -15.12 -6.87 16.69
N ALA A 82 -14.17 -5.95 16.47
CA ALA A 82 -13.74 -5.54 15.13
C ALA A 82 -12.21 -5.56 15.03
N ASN A 83 -11.67 -6.20 13.98
CA ASN A 83 -10.25 -6.18 13.69
C ASN A 83 -9.94 -4.94 12.83
N LEU A 84 -9.15 -4.00 13.36
CA LEU A 84 -8.74 -2.82 12.60
C LEU A 84 -7.41 -3.13 11.89
N PRO A 85 -7.38 -3.25 10.55
CA PRO A 85 -6.12 -3.43 9.86
C PRO A 85 -5.21 -2.23 10.03
N ARG A 86 -3.92 -2.50 10.20
CA ARG A 86 -2.87 -1.50 10.34
C ARG A 86 -2.18 -1.35 9.00
N MET A 87 -2.22 -0.14 8.44
CA MET A 87 -1.57 0.15 7.16
C MET A 87 -0.14 0.67 7.41
N VAL A 88 0.83 0.09 6.74
CA VAL A 88 2.24 0.51 6.77
C VAL A 88 2.64 0.88 5.36
N LEU A 89 3.20 2.08 5.15
CA LEU A 89 3.67 2.50 3.83
C LEU A 89 5.19 2.34 3.75
N VAL A 90 5.65 1.56 2.77
CA VAL A 90 7.05 1.26 2.54
C VAL A 90 7.48 1.89 1.21
N VAL A 91 8.33 2.90 1.28
CA VAL A 91 8.93 3.55 0.11
C VAL A 91 10.27 2.90 -0.16
N THR A 92 10.36 2.12 -1.24
CA THR A 92 11.55 1.37 -1.63
C THR A 92 12.37 2.10 -2.69
N LYS A 93 13.58 1.60 -2.96
CA LYS A 93 14.55 2.11 -3.96
C LYS A 93 15.00 3.55 -3.72
N ILE A 94 15.02 3.97 -2.45
CA ILE A 94 15.48 5.32 -2.08
C ILE A 94 16.94 5.60 -2.47
N ASP A 95 17.72 4.54 -2.71
CA ASP A 95 19.09 4.63 -3.22
C ASP A 95 19.17 5.21 -4.64
N LEU A 96 18.05 5.26 -5.37
CA LEU A 96 17.95 5.92 -6.66
C LEU A 96 17.73 7.44 -6.54
N LEU A 97 17.41 7.94 -5.34
CA LEU A 97 17.23 9.37 -5.12
C LEU A 97 18.58 10.08 -5.07
N PRO A 98 18.66 11.36 -5.49
CA PRO A 98 19.87 12.15 -5.32
C PRO A 98 20.28 12.18 -3.84
N SER A 99 21.58 12.06 -3.58
CA SER A 99 22.13 12.10 -2.20
C SER A 99 21.88 13.42 -1.47
N THR A 100 21.42 14.46 -2.18
CA THR A 100 20.98 15.74 -1.61
C THR A 100 19.60 15.67 -0.94
N VAL A 101 18.83 14.61 -1.18
CA VAL A 101 17.49 14.42 -0.63
C VAL A 101 17.56 13.53 0.60
N GLU A 102 17.35 14.11 1.78
CA GLU A 102 17.27 13.33 3.01
C GLU A 102 15.93 12.57 3.10
N PRO A 103 15.92 11.28 3.50
CA PRO A 103 14.68 10.50 3.62
C PRO A 103 13.60 11.13 4.52
N VAL A 104 14.00 11.81 5.60
CA VAL A 104 13.07 12.49 6.52
C VAL A 104 12.29 13.61 5.80
N SER A 105 12.93 14.28 4.84
CA SER A 105 12.28 15.36 4.07
C SER A 105 11.20 14.85 3.11
N LEU A 106 11.22 13.56 2.77
CA LEU A 106 10.24 12.94 1.87
C LEU A 106 8.94 12.60 2.58
N GLU A 107 8.97 12.35 3.88
CA GLU A 107 7.81 11.88 4.64
C GLU A 107 6.56 12.78 4.51
N PRO A 108 6.67 14.13 4.62
CA PRO A 108 5.52 15.01 4.40
C PRO A 108 4.94 14.92 2.98
N TRP A 109 5.79 14.76 1.97
CA TRP A 109 5.38 14.61 0.58
C TRP A 109 4.67 13.27 0.36
N VAL A 110 5.26 12.18 0.84
CA VAL A 110 4.70 10.82 0.80
C VAL A 110 3.33 10.77 1.48
N LYS A 111 3.20 11.35 2.69
CA LYS A 111 1.92 11.48 3.40
C LYS A 111 0.86 12.16 2.55
N ARG A 112 1.23 13.25 1.86
CA ARG A 112 0.31 13.99 0.99
C ARG A 112 -0.13 13.16 -0.22
N ARG A 113 0.82 12.46 -0.88
CA ARG A 113 0.53 11.60 -2.03
C ARG A 113 -0.33 10.39 -1.64
N ALA A 114 0.00 9.70 -0.56
CA ALA A 114 -0.76 8.56 -0.07
C ALA A 114 -2.22 8.93 0.29
N ARG A 115 -2.43 10.11 0.89
CA ARG A 115 -3.76 10.66 1.16
C ARG A 115 -4.54 10.92 -0.14
N ALA A 116 -3.90 11.56 -1.13
CA ALA A 116 -4.49 11.74 -2.45
C ALA A 116 -4.76 10.39 -3.17
N GLY A 117 -4.03 9.34 -2.80
CA GLY A 117 -4.21 7.97 -3.24
C GLY A 117 -5.37 7.21 -2.58
N GLY A 118 -5.94 7.73 -1.49
CA GLY A 118 -7.08 7.13 -0.78
C GLY A 118 -6.72 6.41 0.52
N ALA A 119 -5.50 6.56 1.05
CA ALA A 119 -5.07 5.89 2.28
C ALA A 119 -5.69 6.42 3.59
N GLY A 120 -6.63 7.37 3.55
CA GLY A 120 -7.17 8.03 4.75
C GLY A 120 -6.16 8.96 5.44
N LYS A 121 -6.65 9.92 6.24
CA LYS A 121 -5.76 10.94 6.87
C LYS A 121 -4.87 10.35 7.97
N ASN A 122 -5.39 9.38 8.72
CA ASN A 122 -4.80 8.84 9.95
C ASN A 122 -4.70 7.31 9.96
N ASN A 123 -4.88 6.64 8.81
CA ASN A 123 -4.96 5.18 8.78
C ASN A 123 -3.59 4.51 8.54
N ILE A 124 -2.60 5.28 8.12
CA ILE A 124 -1.20 4.83 8.01
C ILE A 124 -0.53 4.95 9.38
N MET A 125 -0.06 3.82 9.92
CA MET A 125 0.57 3.74 11.24
C MET A 125 2.04 4.15 11.21
N SER A 126 2.77 3.74 10.18
CA SER A 126 4.19 4.02 10.04
C SER A 126 4.60 4.15 8.57
N PHE A 127 5.69 4.89 8.36
CA PHE A 127 6.33 5.10 7.07
C PHE A 127 7.75 4.57 7.17
N HIS A 128 8.15 3.74 6.21
CA HIS A 128 9.50 3.20 6.13
C HIS A 128 10.11 3.54 4.78
N PHE A 129 11.29 4.14 4.82
CA PHE A 129 12.11 4.37 3.64
C PHE A 129 13.17 3.26 3.62
N VAL A 130 13.27 2.52 2.53
CA VAL A 130 14.15 1.36 2.45
C VAL A 130 14.88 1.30 1.12
N SER A 131 16.08 0.72 1.15
CA SER A 131 16.75 0.22 -0.04
C SER A 131 16.98 -1.27 0.14
N ALA A 132 16.19 -2.09 -0.55
CA ALA A 132 16.37 -3.54 -0.50
C ALA A 132 17.71 -3.98 -1.11
N MET A 133 18.21 -3.24 -2.10
CA MET A 133 19.51 -3.52 -2.74
C MET A 133 20.70 -3.17 -1.86
N LYS A 134 20.57 -2.17 -0.99
CA LYS A 134 21.63 -1.72 -0.08
C LYS A 134 21.47 -2.24 1.35
N ASP A 135 20.48 -3.10 1.60
CA ASP A 135 20.10 -3.59 2.93
C ASP A 135 19.88 -2.44 3.95
N TRP A 136 19.35 -1.31 3.46
CA TRP A 136 19.15 -0.12 4.28
C TRP A 136 17.71 0.01 4.73
N GLY A 137 17.50 0.26 6.03
CA GLY A 137 16.17 0.45 6.64
C GLY A 137 15.34 -0.82 6.82
N LEU A 138 15.77 -1.97 6.30
CA LEU A 138 15.01 -3.23 6.35
C LEU A 138 14.82 -3.75 7.79
N LYS A 139 15.84 -3.65 8.64
CA LYS A 139 15.74 -4.06 10.04
C LYS A 139 14.62 -3.30 10.78
N ASN A 140 14.61 -1.98 10.65
CA ASN A 140 13.60 -1.13 11.29
C ASN A 140 12.19 -1.44 10.78
N LEU A 141 12.05 -1.72 9.47
CA LEU A 141 10.79 -2.17 8.88
C LEU A 141 10.32 -3.50 9.48
N VAL A 142 11.20 -4.49 9.57
CA VAL A 142 10.86 -5.82 10.11
C VAL A 142 10.48 -5.72 11.59
N ASP A 143 11.26 -5.01 12.39
CA ASP A 143 11.01 -4.84 13.83
C ASP A 143 9.66 -4.16 14.08
N ASP A 144 9.32 -3.11 13.31
CA ASP A 144 8.02 -2.43 13.40
C ASP A 144 6.87 -3.34 12.97
N VAL A 145 7.00 -4.05 11.84
CA VAL A 145 5.95 -4.96 11.35
C VAL A 145 5.69 -6.10 12.32
N VAL A 146 6.73 -6.66 12.94
CA VAL A 146 6.61 -7.69 13.99
C VAL A 146 5.88 -7.11 15.21
N GLY A 147 6.21 -5.90 15.63
CA GLY A 147 5.51 -5.20 16.71
C GLY A 147 4.04 -4.91 16.39
N LEU A 148 3.73 -4.54 15.15
CA LEU A 148 2.38 -4.22 14.71
C LEU A 148 1.50 -5.46 14.53
N ALA A 149 2.04 -6.56 14.01
CA ALA A 149 1.30 -7.80 13.77
C ALA A 149 1.15 -8.65 15.04
N GLY A 150 2.18 -8.66 15.90
CA GLY A 150 2.26 -9.56 17.04
C GLY A 150 2.52 -11.02 16.66
N PRO A 151 2.58 -11.94 17.64
CA PRO A 151 3.12 -13.30 17.46
C PRO A 151 2.32 -14.22 16.53
N ARG A 152 1.06 -13.87 16.23
CA ARG A 152 0.16 -14.64 15.34
C ARG A 152 -0.54 -13.74 14.31
N GLY A 153 -0.04 -12.52 14.13
CA GLY A 153 -0.62 -11.57 13.18
C GLY A 153 -0.41 -12.00 11.73
N CYS A 154 -1.27 -11.51 10.85
CA CYS A 154 -1.11 -11.72 9.41
C CYS A 154 -0.51 -10.48 8.78
N VAL A 155 0.47 -10.68 7.89
CA VAL A 155 1.16 -9.61 7.17
C VAL A 155 0.91 -9.78 5.68
N TRP A 156 0.44 -8.73 5.02
CA TRP A 156 0.15 -8.71 3.60
C TRP A 156 0.99 -7.64 2.92
N ALA A 157 1.87 -8.02 2.01
CA ALA A 157 2.61 -7.07 1.18
C ALA A 157 1.89 -6.86 -0.15
N VAL A 158 1.69 -5.60 -0.52
CA VAL A 158 0.98 -5.18 -1.73
C VAL A 158 1.79 -4.09 -2.42
N GLY A 159 2.10 -4.28 -3.71
CA GLY A 159 2.73 -3.30 -4.59
C GLY A 159 2.24 -3.48 -6.02
N ALA A 160 2.57 -2.53 -6.89
CA ALA A 160 2.30 -2.63 -8.33
C ALA A 160 3.41 -3.37 -9.09
#